data_AF-A0A972S399-F1
#
_entry.id   AF-A0A972S399-F1
#
_cell.length_a   1.000
_cell.length_b   1.000
_cell.length_c   1.000
_cell.angle_alpha   90.00
_cell.angle_beta   90.00
_cell.angle_gamma   90.00
#
_symmetry.space_group_name_H-M   'P 1'
#
loop_
_entity.id
_entity.type
_entity.pdbx_description
1 polymer ?
#
loop_
_entity_poly.entity_id
_entity_poly.type
_entity_poly.pdbx_seq_one_letter_code
_entity_poly.pdbx_strand_id
1 'polypeptide(L)'
;MMKVNINQAVKYFFSSSSLEMVYFEAVANAIDADATDIKINIAIESKNSPKTLKITIEDNGVGFTDERYKKFSNLFDVDDVQHKGLGRLVYLFYFDKV
;
A
#
# COMPACT_ATOMS: atom_id res chain seq x y z
N MET A 1 31.36 0.19 2.03
CA MET A 1 29.94 0.48 2.26
C MET A 1 29.13 -0.80 2.08
N MET A 2 28.18 -1.08 2.99
CA MET A 2 27.27 -2.21 2.88
C MET A 2 26.29 -1.99 1.71
N LYS A 3 26.06 -3.02 0.90
CA LYS A 3 25.06 -3.01 -0.19
C LYS A 3 23.88 -3.88 0.23
N VAL A 4 22.70 -3.28 0.37
CA VAL A 4 21.48 -4.00 0.74
C VAL A 4 20.68 -4.30 -0.54
N ASN A 5 20.25 -5.55 -0.68
CA ASN A 5 19.27 -5.91 -1.70
C ASN A 5 17.88 -5.59 -1.16
N ILE A 6 17.24 -4.56 -1.72
CA ILE A 6 15.94 -4.05 -1.27
C ILE A 6 14.86 -5.14 -1.30
N ASN A 7 14.86 -5.99 -2.33
CA ASN A 7 13.88 -7.08 -2.45
C ASN A 7 14.03 -8.13 -1.34
N GLN A 8 15.25 -8.41 -0.90
CA GLN A 8 15.50 -9.30 0.23
C GLN A 8 15.19 -8.64 1.57
N ALA A 9 15.54 -7.35 1.74
CA ALA A 9 15.24 -6.60 2.95
C ALA A 9 13.72 -6.52 3.19
N VAL A 10 12.95 -6.19 2.15
CA VAL A 10 11.48 -6.17 2.21
C VAL A 10 10.93 -7.53 2.61
N LYS A 11 11.35 -8.63 1.96
CA LYS A 11 10.92 -9.98 2.36
C LYS A 11 11.23 -10.32 3.82
N TYR A 12 12.36 -9.82 4.35
CA TYR A 12 12.77 -10.05 5.73
C TYR A 12 11.95 -9.23 6.74
N PHE A 13 11.59 -7.98 6.40
CA PHE A 13 10.79 -7.11 7.25
C PHE A 13 9.28 -7.40 7.21
N PHE A 14 8.78 -8.09 6.18
CA PHE A 14 7.34 -8.16 5.86
C PHE A 14 6.74 -9.59 5.74
N SER A 15 7.40 -10.60 6.31
CA SER A 15 7.11 -12.03 6.08
C SER A 15 5.78 -12.59 6.62
N SER A 16 5.00 -11.82 7.41
CA SER A 16 3.67 -12.28 7.89
C SER A 16 2.63 -11.18 8.15
N SER A 17 3.00 -9.91 8.24
CA SER A 17 2.13 -8.79 8.65
C SER A 17 1.79 -7.78 7.54
N SER A 18 2.16 -8.06 6.29
CA SER A 18 2.14 -7.05 5.23
C SER A 18 0.76 -6.72 4.67
N LEU A 19 -0.15 -7.70 4.55
CA LEU A 19 -1.46 -7.45 3.95
C LEU A 19 -2.34 -6.52 4.82
N GLU A 20 -2.30 -6.71 6.14
CA GLU A 20 -3.00 -5.86 7.10
C GLU A 20 -2.47 -4.42 7.05
N MET A 21 -1.15 -4.24 6.92
CA MET A 21 -0.55 -2.92 6.73
C MET A 21 -0.95 -2.25 5.41
N VAL A 22 -1.02 -3.00 4.29
CA VAL A 22 -1.51 -2.45 3.00
C VAL A 22 -2.93 -1.94 3.14
N TYR A 23 -3.77 -2.73 3.82
CA TYR A 23 -5.15 -2.37 4.07
C TYR A 23 -5.26 -1.09 4.91
N PHE A 24 -4.57 -1.02 6.07
CA PHE A 24 -4.61 0.16 6.92
C PHE A 24 -4.12 1.41 6.20
N GLU A 25 -3.02 1.31 5.47
CA GLU A 25 -2.45 2.43 4.72
C GLU A 25 -3.39 2.89 3.59
N ALA A 26 -4.00 1.96 2.85
CA ALA A 26 -4.93 2.32 1.77
C ALA A 26 -6.16 3.07 2.31
N VAL A 27 -6.70 2.64 3.45
CA VAL A 27 -7.82 3.32 4.11
C VAL A 27 -7.39 4.67 4.69
N ALA A 28 -6.22 4.75 5.32
CA ALA A 28 -5.68 6.02 5.83
C ALA A 28 -5.48 7.04 4.71
N ASN A 29 -4.89 6.63 3.58
CA ASN A 29 -4.69 7.49 2.42
C ASN A 29 -6.02 8.00 1.82
N ALA A 30 -7.06 7.17 1.81
CA ALA A 30 -8.39 7.59 1.38
C ALA A 30 -8.97 8.65 2.33
N ILE A 31 -8.83 8.47 3.65
CA ILE A 31 -9.24 9.46 4.66
C ILE A 31 -8.46 10.77 4.50
N ASP A 32 -7.14 10.71 4.33
CA ASP A 32 -6.28 11.88 4.07
C ASP A 32 -6.58 12.54 2.71
N ALA A 33 -7.28 11.84 1.82
CA ALA A 33 -7.79 12.36 0.55
C ALA A 33 -9.21 12.92 0.66
N ASP A 34 -9.72 13.12 1.88
CA ASP A 34 -11.07 13.61 2.14
C ASP A 34 -12.16 12.72 1.52
N ALA A 35 -11.90 11.42 1.38
CA ALA A 35 -12.88 10.48 0.87
C ALA A 35 -14.10 10.43 1.79
N THR A 36 -15.28 10.43 1.18
CA THR A 36 -16.58 10.26 1.87
C THR A 36 -17.15 8.86 1.69
N ASP A 37 -16.63 8.11 0.71
CA ASP A 37 -17.00 6.75 0.40
C ASP A 37 -15.73 5.94 0.10
N ILE A 38 -15.59 4.79 0.78
CA ILE A 38 -14.49 3.84 0.60
C ILE A 38 -15.12 2.46 0.39
N LYS A 39 -14.86 1.83 -0.75
CA LYS A 39 -15.36 0.52 -1.13
C LYS A 39 -14.25 -0.51 -1.10
N ILE A 40 -14.56 -1.66 -0.48
CA ILE A 40 -13.63 -2.77 -0.35
C ILE A 40 -14.29 -4.00 -0.93
N ASN A 41 -13.77 -4.45 -2.07
CA ASN A 41 -14.26 -5.61 -2.80
C ASN A 41 -13.26 -6.75 -2.65
N ILE A 42 -13.73 -7.88 -2.12
CA ILE A 42 -12.95 -9.10 -1.98
C ILE A 42 -13.59 -10.17 -2.88
N ALA A 43 -12.84 -10.62 -3.88
CA ALA A 43 -13.29 -11.62 -4.83
C ALA A 43 -12.33 -12.80 -4.86
N ILE A 44 -12.87 -14.01 -5.01
CA ILE A 44 -12.11 -15.24 -5.23
C ILE A 44 -12.94 -16.12 -6.16
N GLU A 45 -12.33 -16.73 -7.16
CA GLU A 45 -13.06 -17.56 -8.15
C GLU A 45 -13.67 -18.80 -7.50
N SER A 46 -12.92 -19.42 -6.58
CA SER A 46 -13.41 -20.55 -5.79
C SER A 46 -12.57 -20.72 -4.52
N LYS A 47 -13.13 -21.39 -3.50
CA LYS A 47 -12.38 -21.73 -2.26
C LYS A 47 -11.11 -22.54 -2.53
N ASN A 48 -11.07 -23.29 -3.63
CA ASN A 48 -9.94 -24.15 -3.97
C ASN A 48 -8.90 -23.44 -4.85
N SER A 49 -9.12 -22.17 -5.20
CA SER A 49 -8.24 -21.36 -6.04
C SER A 49 -7.71 -20.14 -5.26
N PRO A 50 -6.97 -20.30 -4.14
CA PRO A 50 -6.53 -19.18 -3.30
C PRO A 50 -5.67 -18.15 -4.03
N LYS A 51 -4.99 -18.55 -5.11
CA LYS A 51 -4.20 -17.65 -5.97
C LYS A 51 -5.05 -16.64 -6.76
N THR A 52 -6.37 -16.82 -6.80
CA THR A 52 -7.33 -15.94 -7.49
C THR A 52 -7.90 -14.87 -6.56
N LEU A 53 -7.45 -14.82 -5.30
CA LEU A 53 -7.86 -13.79 -4.36
C LEU A 53 -7.49 -12.42 -4.91
N LYS A 54 -8.52 -11.60 -5.13
CA LYS A 54 -8.41 -10.20 -5.52
C LYS A 54 -9.06 -9.33 -4.46
N ILE A 55 -8.30 -8.38 -3.95
CA ILE A 55 -8.78 -7.33 -3.06
C ILE A 55 -8.68 -6.02 -3.84
N THR A 56 -9.77 -5.25 -3.88
CA THR A 56 -9.84 -3.95 -4.55
C THR A 56 -10.35 -2.93 -3.54
N ILE A 57 -9.58 -1.86 -3.34
CA ILE A 57 -9.92 -0.74 -2.46
C ILE A 57 -10.08 0.48 -3.37
N GLU A 58 -11.25 1.10 -3.33
CA GLU A 58 -11.61 2.26 -4.14
C GLU A 58 -12.15 3.35 -3.21
N ASP A 59 -11.74 4.59 -3.43
CA ASP A 59 -12.27 5.75 -2.71
C ASP A 59 -12.65 6.87 -3.68
N ASN A 60 -13.46 7.81 -3.20
CA ASN A 60 -13.88 9.00 -3.95
C ASN A 60 -13.16 10.29 -3.51
N GLY A 61 -12.00 10.16 -2.86
CA GLY A 61 -11.20 11.28 -2.43
C GLY A 61 -10.54 12.03 -3.58
N VAL A 62 -9.72 13.02 -3.22
CA VAL A 62 -8.98 13.88 -4.16
C VAL A 62 -8.03 13.08 -5.09
N GLY A 63 -7.63 11.87 -4.68
CA GLY A 63 -6.75 11.00 -5.44
C GLY A 63 -5.32 11.53 -5.61
N PHE A 64 -4.63 11.07 -6.64
CA PHE A 64 -3.26 11.49 -6.94
C PHE A 64 -3.23 12.81 -7.73
N THR A 65 -3.08 13.92 -7.01
CA THR A 65 -2.56 15.16 -7.60
C THR A 65 -1.05 15.05 -7.84
N ASP A 66 -0.45 15.92 -8.67
CA ASP A 66 1.00 15.93 -8.91
C ASP A 66 1.81 16.02 -7.61
N GLU A 67 1.34 16.80 -6.62
CA GLU A 67 1.96 16.91 -5.31
C GLU A 67 1.85 15.61 -4.50
N ARG A 68 0.65 15.00 -4.46
CA ARG A 68 0.39 13.74 -3.75
C ARG A 68 1.15 12.57 -4.39
N TYR A 69 1.24 12.54 -5.72
CA TYR A 69 2.02 11.56 -6.48
C TYR A 69 3.53 11.72 -6.21
N LYS A 70 4.03 12.96 -6.16
CA LYS A 70 5.43 13.22 -5.81
C LYS A 70 5.75 12.81 -4.38
N LYS A 71 4.86 13.08 -3.42
CA LYS A 71 4.99 12.61 -2.02
C LYS A 71 4.96 11.08 -1.95
N PHE A 72 4.06 10.43 -2.68
CA PHE A 72 3.98 8.97 -2.75
C PHE A 72 5.25 8.35 -3.35
N SER A 73 5.82 8.99 -4.38
CA SER A 73 7.05 8.55 -5.06
C SER A 73 8.31 8.71 -4.18
N ASN A 74 8.26 9.57 -3.16
CA ASN A 74 9.36 9.80 -2.23
C ASN A 74 9.20 8.91 -1.00
N LEU A 75 9.91 7.79 -1.02
CA LEU A 75 9.98 6.85 0.08
C LEU A 75 10.87 7.42 1.22
N PHE A 76 10.36 7.43 2.46
CA PHE A 76 11.02 7.95 3.68
C PHE A 76 11.11 9.47 3.88
N ASP A 77 10.47 10.27 3.03
CA ASP A 77 10.42 11.73 3.18
C ASP A 77 9.17 12.14 4.00
N VAL A 78 9.12 11.68 5.25
CA VAL A 78 8.01 11.93 6.18
C VAL A 78 8.60 12.30 7.53
N ASP A 79 8.44 13.58 7.89
CA ASP A 79 8.72 14.13 9.23
C ASP A 79 7.78 13.56 10.32
N ASP A 80 6.83 12.68 9.95
CA ASP A 80 5.83 12.13 10.85
C ASP A 80 6.19 10.73 11.35
N VAL A 81 6.45 10.65 12.65
CA VAL A 81 6.85 9.43 13.38
C VAL A 81 5.76 8.34 13.32
N GLN A 82 4.51 8.71 13.05
CA GLN A 82 3.37 7.79 12.97
C GLN A 82 3.20 7.13 11.60
N HIS A 83 3.64 7.73 10.50
CA HIS A 83 3.40 7.24 9.13
C HIS A 83 4.72 7.09 8.38
N LYS A 84 5.51 6.06 8.76
CA LYS A 84 6.90 5.84 8.31
C LYS A 84 7.10 5.51 6.82
N GLY A 85 6.09 5.73 5.96
CA GLY A 85 6.14 5.39 4.53
C GLY A 85 6.29 3.89 4.24
N LEU A 86 6.15 3.04 5.26
CA LEU A 86 6.31 1.58 5.15
C LEU A 86 5.20 0.95 4.31
N GLY A 87 3.97 1.46 4.36
CA GLY A 87 2.88 0.98 3.50
C GLY A 87 3.13 1.21 2.01
N ARG A 88 3.83 2.30 1.64
CA ARG A 88 4.25 2.60 0.25
C ARG A 88 5.30 1.60 -0.27
N LEU A 89 6.18 1.13 0.60
CA LEU A 89 7.12 0.04 0.31
C LEU A 89 6.40 -1.28 0.03
N VAL A 90 5.31 -1.54 0.76
CA VAL A 90 4.48 -2.72 0.50
C VAL A 90 3.73 -2.56 -0.83
N TYR A 91 3.32 -1.35 -1.21
CA TYR A 91 2.72 -1.08 -2.53
C TYR A 91 3.66 -1.47 -3.69
N LEU A 92 4.95 -1.12 -3.62
CA LEU A 92 5.96 -1.49 -4.62
C LEU A 92 6.22 -3.00 -4.72
N PHE A 93 5.86 -3.78 -3.70
CA PHE A 93 6.07 -5.23 -3.66
C PHE A 93 4.86 -6.02 -4.16
N TYR A 94 3.65 -5.49 -3.96
CA TYR A 94 2.40 -6.18 -4.29
C TYR A 94 1.71 -5.68 -5.55
N PHE A 95 2.03 -4.48 -6.05
CA PHE A 95 1.40 -3.90 -7.24
C PHE A 95 2.42 -3.67 -8.36
N ASP A 96 2.13 -4.21 -9.55
CA ASP A 96 2.98 -4.04 -10.73
C ASP A 96 2.93 -2.62 -11.34
N LYS A 97 1.89 -1.84 -11.01
CA LYS A 97 1.64 -0.47 -11.50
C LYS A 97 0.92 0.36 -10.44
N VAL A 98 1.24 1.65 -10.39
CA VAL A 98 0.56 2.71 -9.61
C VAL A 98 -0.04 3.69 -10.60
#